data_AF-A0A7C4GV97-F1
#
_entry.id   AF-A0A7C4GV97-F1
#
_cell.length_a   1.000
_cell.length_b   1.000
_cell.length_c   1.000
_cell.angle_alpha   90.00
_cell.angle_beta   90.00
_cell.angle_gamma   90.00
#
_symmetry.space_group_name_H-M   'P 1'
#
loop_
_entity.id
_entity.type
_entity.pdbx_description
1 polymer ?
#
loop_
_entity_poly.entity_id
_entity_poly.type
_entity_poly.pdbx_seq_one_letter_code
_entity_poly.pdbx_strand_id
1 'polypeptide(L)' 'MSFLKKRDDAAECTLIGTREDGTQTWICKVDDGKIFQVERTKDGDMRLDAKMVVPTPEDFKKIYEGIRRQSQPPV' A
#
# COMPACT_ATOMS: atom_id res chain seq x y z
N MET A 1 7.27 15.11 27.30
CA MET A 1 6.48 15.68 26.18
C MET A 1 5.95 14.54 25.35
N SER A 2 4.67 14.20 25.52
CA SER A 2 4.01 13.13 24.77
C SER A 2 3.62 13.68 23.40
N PHE A 3 4.50 13.51 22.40
CA PHE A 3 4.14 13.77 21.02
C PHE A 3 3.22 12.64 20.55
N LEU A 4 1.95 13.00 20.38
CA LEU A 4 0.91 12.17 19.80
C LEU A 4 1.42 11.53 18.50
N LYS A 5 1.80 10.25 18.56
CA LYS A 5 1.77 9.38 17.38
C LYS A 5 0.33 9.41 16.89
N LYS A 6 0.05 10.22 15.87
CA LYS A 6 -1.10 9.96 14.98
C LYS A 6 -1.04 8.47 14.71
N ARG A 7 -2.06 7.72 15.15
CA ARG A 7 -2.26 6.36 14.66
C ARG A 7 -2.48 6.54 13.17
N ASP A 8 -1.39 6.40 12.42
CA ASP A 8 -1.44 6.35 10.97
C ASP A 8 -2.16 5.05 10.67
N ASP A 9 -3.49 5.14 10.54
CA ASP A 9 -4.35 4.05 10.09
C ASP A 9 -4.08 3.70 8.61
N ALA A 10 -3.13 4.37 7.95
CA ALA A 10 -2.73 4.08 6.59
C ALA A 10 -1.58 3.07 6.58
N ALA A 11 -1.58 2.18 5.59
CA ALA A 11 -0.47 1.26 5.38
C ALA A 11 0.79 2.03 4.96
N GLU A 12 1.95 1.65 5.51
CA GLU A 12 3.23 2.15 5.02
C GLU A 12 3.58 1.43 3.72
N CYS A 13 3.33 2.10 2.59
CA CYS A 13 3.64 1.57 1.27
C CYS A 13 5.01 2.05 0.78
N THR A 14 5.79 1.18 0.17
CA THR A 14 7.07 1.53 -0.44
C THR A 14 7.08 1.02 -1.87
N LEU A 15 7.31 1.89 -2.85
CA LEU A 15 7.49 1.46 -4.24
C LEU A 15 8.81 0.69 -4.33
N ILE A 16 8.73 -0.60 -4.64
CA ILE A 16 9.90 -1.48 -4.78
C ILE A 16 10.38 -1.60 -6.21
N GLY A 17 9.54 -1.25 -7.18
CA GLY A 17 9.93 -1.26 -8.58
C GLY A 17 8.79 -0.88 -9.51
N THR A 18 9.19 -0.56 -10.74
CA THR A 18 8.28 -0.38 -11.86
C THR A 18 8.77 -1.30 -12.96
N ARG A 19 7.89 -2.17 -13.44
CA ARG A 19 8.17 -3.06 -14.57
C ARG A 19 8.14 -2.29 -15.88
N GLU A 20 8.78 -2.85 -16.90
CA GLU A 20 8.83 -2.28 -18.25
C GLU A 20 7.44 -2.10 -18.90
N ASP A 21 6.45 -2.91 -18.50
CA ASP A 21 5.06 -2.77 -18.94
C ASP A 21 4.30 -1.61 -18.26
N GLY A 22 4.95 -0.85 -17.37
CA GLY A 22 4.36 0.23 -16.61
C GLY A 22 3.66 -0.23 -15.33
N THR A 23 3.69 -1.52 -15.01
CA THR A 23 3.18 -2.04 -13.75
C THR A 23 4.09 -1.61 -12.60
N GLN A 24 3.54 -0.86 -11.67
CA GLN A 24 4.23 -0.42 -10.47
C GLN A 24 3.97 -1.42 -9.35
N THR A 25 5.01 -1.78 -8.59
CA THR A 25 4.91 -2.71 -7.47
C THR A 25 5.27 -1.99 -6.18
N TRP A 26 4.35 -2.00 -5.22
CA TRP A 26 4.54 -1.49 -3.87
C TRP A 26 4.54 -2.64 -2.87
N ILE A 27 5.30 -2.48 -1.79
CA ILE A 27 5.18 -3.29 -0.59
C ILE A 27 4.53 -2.44 0.48
N CYS A 28 3.31 -2.80 0.86
CA CYS A 28 2.54 -2.12 1.89
C CYS A 28 2.55 -2.92 3.18
N LYS A 29 3.07 -2.32 4.25
CA LYS A 29 3.02 -2.88 5.59
C LYS A 29 1.80 -2.34 6.34
N VAL A 30 0.97 -3.25 6.82
CA VAL A 30 -0.24 -2.97 7.60
C VAL A 30 -0.07 -3.56 8.98
N ASP A 31 -0.25 -2.75 10.02
CA ASP A 31 -0.19 -3.16 11.42
C ASP A 31 1.04 -4.05 11.76
N ASP A 32 0.97 -4.85 12.83
CA ASP A 32 2.07 -5.62 13.42
C ASP A 32 2.46 -6.84 12.56
N GLY A 33 3.05 -6.57 11.40
CA GLY A 33 3.73 -7.58 10.56
C GLY A 33 2.95 -8.10 9.35
N LYS A 34 1.78 -7.52 9.00
CA LYS A 34 1.14 -7.89 7.72
C LYS A 34 1.81 -7.12 6.59
N ILE A 35 2.42 -7.85 5.67
CA ILE A 35 3.09 -7.28 4.50
C ILE A 35 2.33 -7.75 3.27
N PHE A 36 1.86 -6.79 2.49
CA PHE A 36 1.12 -7.03 1.25
C PHE A 36 1.90 -6.45 0.09
N GLN A 37 2.07 -7.26 -0.96
CA GLN A 37 2.64 -6.77 -2.21
C GLN A 37 1.48 -6.31 -3.09
N VAL A 38 1.54 -5.07 -3.57
CA VAL A 38 0.51 -4.47 -4.41
C VAL A 38 1.12 -4.16 -5.75
N GLU A 39 0.49 -4.65 -6.81
CA GLU A 39 0.87 -4.37 -8.19
C GLU A 39 -0.25 -3.53 -8.82
N ARG A 40 0.06 -2.31 -9.25
CA ARG A 40 -0.86 -1.49 -10.05
C ARG A 40 -0.38 -1.53 -11.48
N THR A 41 -1.19 -2.12 -12.33
CA THR A 41 -0.97 -2.12 -13.77
C THR A 41 -1.18 -0.72 -14.35
N LYS A 42 -0.65 -0.47 -15.54
CA LYS A 42 -0.91 0.76 -16.30
C LYS A 42 -2.39 1.02 -16.56
N ASP A 43 -3.20 -0.05 -16.65
CA ASP A 43 -4.65 0.01 -16.87
C ASP A 43 -5.41 0.42 -15.61
N GLY A 44 -4.71 0.58 -14.47
CA GLY A 44 -5.30 0.95 -13.19
C GLY A 44 -5.78 -0.25 -12.37
N ASP A 45 -5.66 -1.48 -12.88
CA ASP A 45 -5.95 -2.71 -12.14
C ASP A 45 -4.94 -2.85 -10.99
N MET A 46 -5.45 -2.97 -9.77
CA MET A 46 -4.66 -3.18 -8.56
C MET A 46 -4.80 -4.63 -8.11
N ARG A 47 -3.66 -5.33 -8.07
CA ARG A 47 -3.57 -6.70 -7.59
C ARG A 47 -2.84 -6.72 -6.26
N LEU A 48 -3.44 -7.38 -5.29
CA LEU A 48 -2.87 -7.53 -3.96
C LEU A 48 -2.42 -8.97 -3.81
N ASP A 49 -1.11 -9.19 -3.85
CA ASP A 49 -0.49 -10.48 -3.59
C ASP A 49 -0.24 -10.61 -2.09
N ALA A 50 -1.06 -11.46 -1.47
CA ALA A 50 -1.03 -11.70 -0.04
C ALA A 50 -0.43 -13.10 0.21
N LYS A 51 0.90 -13.18 0.24
CA LYS A 51 1.63 -14.46 0.26
C LYS A 51 1.38 -15.33 1.49
N MET A 52 1.03 -14.72 2.63
CA MET A 52 0.96 -15.43 3.92
C MET A 52 -0.28 -15.12 4.76
N VAL A 53 -1.06 -14.10 4.41
CA VAL A 53 -2.19 -13.63 5.22
C VAL A 53 -3.35 -13.29 4.30
N VAL A 54 -4.55 -13.76 4.62
CA VAL A 54 -5.75 -13.36 3.86
C VAL A 54 -6.02 -11.87 4.16
N PRO A 55 -6.01 -10.99 3.15
CA PRO A 55 -6.26 -9.57 3.35
C PRO A 55 -7.72 -9.38 3.76
N THR A 56 -7.94 -8.69 4.87
CA THR A 56 -9.29 -8.28 5.27
C THR A 56 -9.72 -7.03 4.51
N PRO A 57 -11.03 -6.73 4.43
CA PRO A 57 -11.51 -5.48 3.82
C PRO A 57 -10.90 -4.23 4.45
N GLU A 58 -10.60 -4.26 5.75
CA GLU A 58 -9.91 -3.17 6.44
C GLU A 58 -8.47 -3.01 5.95
N ASP A 59 -7.71 -4.12 5.85
CA ASP A 59 -6.34 -4.10 5.33
C ASP A 59 -6.30 -3.47 3.91
N PHE A 60 -7.24 -3.86 3.05
CA PHE A 60 -7.39 -3.28 1.71
C PHE A 60 -7.60 -1.76 1.75
N LYS A 61 -8.46 -1.27 2.64
CA LYS A 61 -8.73 0.16 2.79
C LYS A 61 -7.48 0.91 3.23
N LYS A 62 -6.72 0.38 4.21
CA LYS A 62 -5.47 0.99 4.70
C LYS A 62 -4.41 1.06 3.60
N ILE A 63 -4.29 0.00 2.80
CA ILE A 63 -3.35 -0.10 1.68
C ILE A 63 -3.72 0.89 0.58
N TYR A 64 -4.99 0.91 0.18
CA TYR A 64 -5.49 1.82 -0.85
C TYR A 64 -5.24 3.29 -0.46
N GLU A 65 -5.56 3.66 0.79
CA GLU A 65 -5.28 5.01 1.31
C GLU A 65 -3.77 5.32 1.32
N GLY A 66 -2.92 4.35 1.70
CA GLY A 66 -1.46 4.50 1.69
C GLY A 66 -0.91 4.76 0.27
N ILE A 67 -1.33 3.96 -0.72
CA ILE A 67 -0.91 4.13 -2.12
C ILE A 67 -1.46 5.44 -2.69
N ARG A 68 -2.71 5.78 -2.39
CA ARG A 68 -3.36 7.01 -2.86
C ARG A 68 -2.63 8.26 -2.37
N ARG A 69 -2.20 8.29 -1.11
CA ARG A 69 -1.41 9.41 -0.56
C ARG A 69 -0.07 9.60 -1.27
N GLN A 70 0.55 8.52 -1.74
CA GLN A 70 1.80 8.61 -2.50
C GLN A 70 1.61 8.90 -3.99
N SER A 71 0.47 8.50 -4.55
CA SER A 71 0.19 8.60 -5.98
C SER A 71 -0.46 9.92 -6.39
N GLN A 72 -0.90 10.77 -5.44
CA GLN A 72 -1.37 12.12 -5.77
C GLN A 72 -0.18 13.09 -5.78
N PRO A 73 0.10 13.78 -6.91
CA PRO A 73 0.93 14.97 -6.86
C PRO A 73 0.27 16.01 -5.94
N PRO A 74 1.02 16.83 -5.20
CA PRO A 74 0.43 17.97 -4.51
C PRO A 74 -0.31 18.81 -5.55
N VAL A 75 -1.62 19.02 -5.31
CA VAL A 75 -2.47 19.91 -6.12
C VAL A 75 -1.97 21.34 -5.97
#